data_AF-A0A7K4FAA9-F1
#
_entry.id   AF-A0A7K4FAA9-F1
#
_cell.length_a   1.000
_cell.length_b   1.000
_cell.length_c   1.000
_cell.angle_alpha   90.00
_cell.angle_beta   90.00
_cell.angle_gamma   90.00
#
_symmetry.space_group_name_H-M   'P 1'
#
loop_
_entity.id
_entity.type
_entity.pdbx_description
1 polymer ?
#
loop_
_entity_poly.entity_id
_entity_poly.type
_entity_poly.pdbx_seq_one_letter_code
_entity_poly.pdbx_strand_id
1 'polypeptide(L)'
;MIIIFVALVLILGTGKLPGAARKMGKAVNEYNKAKNEIQEQMKDVTEEVPKISGPVETEREKLEMIAKSAGVKTEGKTDDEIRESIASKIGQKRTDETEEKQ
;
A
#
# COMPACT_ATOMS: atom_id res chain seq x y z
N MET A 1 -27.14 -30.23 12.13
CA MET A 1 -26.16 -29.35 12.81
C MET A 1 -26.23 -29.44 14.33
N ILE A 2 -27.40 -29.25 14.97
CA ILE A 2 -27.53 -29.32 16.45
C ILE A 2 -27.11 -30.69 17.03
N ILE A 3 -27.54 -31.81 16.44
CA ILE A 3 -27.18 -33.16 16.93
C ILE A 3 -25.65 -33.37 16.91
N ILE A 4 -24.98 -32.90 15.86
CA ILE A 4 -23.52 -32.99 15.71
C ILE A 4 -22.82 -32.14 16.77
N PHE A 5 -23.32 -30.92 17.01
CA PHE A 5 -22.77 -30.03 18.04
C PHE A 5 -22.91 -30.63 19.45
N VAL A 6 -24.08 -31.20 19.76
CA VAL A 6 -24.32 -31.88 21.04
C VAL A 6 -23.38 -33.08 21.21
N ALA A 7 -23.20 -33.90 20.16
CA ALA A 7 -22.24 -35.01 20.20
C ALA A 7 -20.81 -34.54 20.49
N LEU A 8 -20.35 -33.45 19.86
CA LEU A 8 -19.04 -32.86 20.12
C LEU A 8 -18.91 -32.33 21.55
N VAL A 9 -19.95 -31.67 22.07
CA VAL A 9 -19.97 -31.18 23.46
C VAL A 9 -19.92 -32.33 24.46
N LEU A 10 -20.58 -33.46 24.17
CA LEU A 10 -20.56 -34.65 25.03
C LEU A 10 -19.18 -35.33 25.03
N ILE A 11 -18.51 -35.41 23.87
CA ILE A 11 -17.17 -36.01 23.75
C ILE A 11 -16.09 -35.12 24.39
N LEU A 12 -16.14 -33.81 24.14
CA LEU A 12 -15.10 -32.86 24.59
C LEU A 12 -15.37 -32.30 26.00
N GLY A 13 -16.60 -32.39 26.48
CA GLY A 13 -17.07 -31.80 27.72
C GLY A 13 -17.31 -30.29 27.64
N THR A 14 -18.21 -29.80 28.49
CA THR A 14 -18.66 -28.39 28.51
C THR A 14 -17.60 -27.40 29.00
N GLY A 15 -16.56 -27.85 29.70
CA GLY A 15 -15.49 -26.99 30.22
C GLY A 15 -14.36 -26.69 29.21
N LYS A 16 -14.12 -27.58 28.24
CA LYS A 16 -13.02 -27.44 27.28
C LYS A 16 -13.36 -26.48 26.15
N LEU A 17 -14.62 -26.47 25.70
CA LEU A 17 -15.09 -25.60 24.62
C LEU A 17 -14.99 -24.10 24.95
N PRO A 18 -15.45 -23.59 26.11
CA PRO A 18 -15.29 -22.19 26.50
C PRO A 18 -13.82 -21.80 26.66
N GLY A 19 -12.98 -22.70 27.18
CA GLY A 19 -11.55 -22.46 27.34
C GLY A 19 -10.83 -22.31 25.99
N ALA A 20 -11.13 -23.18 25.03
CA ALA A 20 -10.59 -23.10 23.67
C ALA A 20 -11.06 -21.84 22.94
N ALA A 21 -12.36 -21.53 23.00
CA ALA A 21 -12.92 -20.32 22.39
C ALA A 21 -12.29 -19.04 22.96
N ARG A 22 -12.05 -18.97 24.28
CA ARG A 22 -11.36 -17.84 24.91
C ARG A 22 -9.92 -17.69 24.43
N LYS A 23 -9.17 -18.80 24.30
CA LYS A 23 -7.79 -18.78 23.79
C LYS A 23 -7.74 -18.36 22.33
N MET A 24 -8.61 -18.93 21.49
CA MET A 24 -8.72 -18.54 20.08
C MET A 24 -9.15 -17.09 19.92
N GLY A 25 -10.12 -16.63 20.71
CA GLY A 25 -10.55 -15.22 20.70
C GLY A 25 -9.41 -14.26 21.04
N LYS A 26 -8.58 -14.58 22.04
CA LYS A 26 -7.38 -13.79 22.36
C LYS A 26 -6.38 -13.77 21.21
N ALA A 27 -6.05 -14.93 20.63
CA ALA A 27 -5.11 -15.03 19.53
C ALA A 27 -5.57 -14.26 18.28
N VAL A 28 -6.85 -14.38 17.92
CA VAL A 28 -7.45 -13.64 16.80
C VAL A 28 -7.46 -12.14 17.08
N ASN A 29 -7.74 -11.72 18.32
CA ASN A 29 -7.71 -10.32 18.71
C ASN A 29 -6.29 -9.72 18.63
N GLU A 30 -5.28 -10.43 19.13
CA GLU A 30 -3.88 -10.01 19.03
C GLU A 30 -3.40 -9.97 17.58
N TYR A 31 -3.76 -10.96 16.77
CA TYR A 31 -3.48 -10.96 15.33
C TYR A 31 -4.11 -9.76 14.62
N ASN A 32 -5.40 -9.50 14.86
CA ASN A 32 -6.09 -8.37 14.26
C ASN A 32 -5.50 -7.03 14.70
N LYS A 33 -5.08 -6.92 15.96
CA LYS A 33 -4.41 -5.73 16.49
C LYS A 33 -3.08 -5.49 15.78
N ALA A 34 -2.22 -6.51 15.71
CA ALA A 34 -0.95 -6.42 15.00
C ALA A 34 -1.14 -6.10 13.51
N LYS A 35 -2.10 -6.75 12.85
CA LYS A 35 -2.44 -6.49 11.45
C LYS A 35 -2.90 -5.05 11.22
N ASN A 36 -3.68 -4.48 12.14
CA ASN A 36 -4.13 -3.09 12.04
C ASN A 36 -2.99 -2.12 12.29
N GLU A 37 -2.17 -2.33 13.31
CA GLU A 37 -0.99 -1.51 13.59
C GLU A 37 0.00 -1.51 12.40
N ILE A 38 0.22 -2.66 11.77
CA ILE A 38 1.09 -2.76 10.58
C ILE A 38 0.47 -2.05 9.39
N GLN A 39 -0.84 -2.19 9.15
CA GLN A 39 -1.51 -1.48 8.05
C GLN A 39 -1.51 0.04 8.25
N GLU A 40 -1.70 0.51 9.48
CA GLU A 40 -1.66 1.93 9.82
C GLU A 40 -0.25 2.49 9.62
N GLN A 41 0.77 1.80 10.14
CA GLN A 41 2.18 2.14 9.88
C GLN A 41 2.54 2.08 8.38
N MET A 42 2.08 1.06 7.64
CA MET A 42 2.33 0.98 6.20
C MET A 42 1.59 2.06 5.42
N LYS A 43 0.40 2.48 5.87
CA LYS A 43 -0.35 3.58 5.25
C LYS A 43 0.36 4.91 5.46
N ASP A 44 0.87 5.16 6.67
CA ASP A 44 1.66 6.35 6.97
C ASP A 44 3.01 6.33 6.21
N VAL A 45 3.65 5.16 6.10
CA VAL A 45 4.89 4.97 5.34
C VAL A 45 4.67 4.99 3.82
N THR A 46 3.46 4.70 3.31
CA THR A 46 3.18 4.78 1.85
C THR A 46 2.92 6.20 1.35
N GLU A 47 2.75 7.20 2.23
CA GLU A 47 2.82 8.60 1.81
C GLU A 47 4.28 9.08 1.61
N GLU A 48 5.28 8.42 2.21
CA GLU A 48 6.69 8.84 2.15
C GLU A 48 7.63 7.89 1.38
N VAL A 49 7.24 6.64 1.14
CA VAL A 49 8.08 5.69 0.39
C VAL A 49 7.60 5.62 -1.07
N PRO A 50 8.41 6.07 -2.05
CA PRO A 50 8.07 5.91 -3.44
C PRO A 50 7.87 4.41 -3.70
N LYS A 51 6.65 4.04 -4.14
CA LYS A 51 6.36 2.67 -4.57
C LYS A 51 7.42 2.28 -5.58
N ILE A 52 8.34 1.41 -5.18
CA ILE A 52 9.34 0.83 -6.05
C ILE A 52 8.54 -0.11 -6.98
N SER A 53 8.02 0.43 -8.08
CA SER A 53 7.65 -0.40 -9.21
C SER A 53 8.92 -1.11 -9.64
N GLY A 54 8.84 -2.41 -9.92
CA GLY A 54 9.99 -3.19 -10.38
C GLY A 54 10.63 -2.61 -11.66
N PRO A 55 11.60 -3.31 -12.25
CA PRO A 55 12.20 -2.89 -13.52
C PRO A 55 11.11 -2.58 -14.55
N VAL A 56 11.12 -1.34 -15.05
CA VAL A 56 10.25 -0.93 -16.16
C VAL A 56 10.76 -1.57 -17.45
N GLU A 57 9.88 -2.24 -18.18
CA GLU A 57 10.24 -3.07 -19.33
C GLU A 57 10.29 -2.24 -20.62
N THR A 58 9.51 -1.16 -20.68
CA THR A 58 9.40 -0.34 -21.89
C THR A 58 9.93 1.08 -21.69
N GLU A 59 10.32 1.70 -22.81
CA GLU A 59 10.68 3.12 -22.83
C GLU A 59 9.50 4.01 -22.41
N ARG A 60 8.28 3.65 -22.85
CA ARG A 60 7.05 4.33 -22.44
C ARG A 60 6.87 4.35 -20.93
N GLU A 61 7.04 3.20 -20.27
CA GLU A 61 6.94 3.11 -18.80
C GLU A 61 8.01 3.92 -18.09
N LYS A 62 9.25 3.97 -18.62
CA LYS A 62 10.30 4.86 -18.09
C LYS A 62 9.85 6.32 -18.14
N LEU A 63 9.33 6.75 -19.29
CA LEU A 63 8.84 8.13 -19.47
C LEU A 63 7.67 8.44 -18.54
N GLU A 64 6.73 7.52 -18.38
CA GLU A 64 5.59 7.68 -17.47
C GLU A 64 6.00 7.73 -16.01
N MET A 65 6.97 6.92 -15.60
CA MET A 65 7.51 6.94 -14.24
C MET A 65 8.20 8.27 -13.94
N ILE A 66 9.04 8.76 -14.85
CA ILE A 66 9.72 10.06 -14.70
C ILE A 66 8.69 11.20 -14.72
N ALA A 67 7.72 11.18 -15.63
CA ALA A 67 6.65 12.17 -15.71
C ALA A 67 5.84 12.23 -14.42
N LYS A 68 5.47 11.07 -13.87
CA LYS A 68 4.77 10.98 -12.58
C LYS A 68 5.59 11.59 -11.45
N SER A 69 6.89 11.30 -11.37
CA SER A 69 7.80 11.91 -10.40
C SER A 69 7.98 13.42 -10.62
N ALA A 70 7.89 13.90 -11.85
CA ALA A 70 7.95 15.32 -12.21
C ALA A 70 6.59 16.05 -12.12
N GLY A 71 5.50 15.36 -11.77
CA GLY A 71 4.16 15.93 -11.74
C GLY A 71 3.63 16.36 -13.12
N VAL A 72 3.97 15.60 -14.15
CA VAL A 72 3.57 15.80 -15.56
C VAL A 72 2.50 14.78 -15.94
N LYS A 73 1.43 15.22 -16.59
CA LYS A 73 0.39 14.35 -17.16
C LYS A 73 0.87 13.68 -18.46
N THR A 74 0.59 12.39 -18.60
CA THR A 74 1.04 11.54 -19.73
C THR A 74 -0.11 10.97 -20.57
N GLU A 75 -1.35 11.10 -20.10
CA GLU A 75 -2.53 10.54 -20.75
C GLU A 75 -2.77 11.21 -22.11
N GLY A 76 -2.90 10.41 -23.17
CA GLY A 76 -3.16 10.90 -24.52
C GLY A 76 -1.97 11.58 -25.21
N LYS A 77 -0.79 11.60 -24.60
CA LYS A 77 0.43 12.15 -25.19
C LYS A 77 1.30 11.06 -25.82
N THR A 78 1.96 11.41 -26.92
CA THR A 78 3.06 10.63 -27.52
C THR A 78 4.32 10.69 -26.65
N ASP A 79 5.27 9.79 -26.92
CA ASP A 79 6.50 9.69 -26.14
C ASP A 79 7.35 10.97 -26.23
N ASP A 80 7.37 11.61 -27.40
CA ASP A 80 8.08 12.87 -27.62
C ASP A 80 7.43 14.04 -26.86
N GLU A 81 6.10 14.13 -26.85
CA GLU A 81 5.37 15.15 -26.06
C GLU A 81 5.58 14.97 -24.55
N ILE A 82 5.70 13.72 -24.07
CA ILE A 82 6.03 13.44 -22.67
C ILE A 82 7.44 13.89 -22.34
N ARG A 83 8.43 13.59 -23.18
CA ARG A 83 9.82 14.03 -23.01
C ARG A 83 9.93 15.55 -22.94
N GLU A 84 9.26 16.25 -23.85
CA GLU A 84 9.25 17.72 -23.87
C GLU A 84 8.59 18.30 -22.61
N SER A 85 7.48 17.70 -22.17
CA SER A 85 6.78 18.10 -20.94
C SER A 85 7.65 17.89 -19.70
N ILE A 86 8.38 16.77 -19.62
CA ILE A 86 9.33 16.46 -18.54
C ILE A 86 10.48 17.48 -18.56
N ALA A 87 11.11 17.68 -19.71
CA ALA A 87 12.24 18.59 -19.87
C ALA A 87 11.87 20.03 -19.47
N SER A 88 10.71 20.50 -19.91
CA SER A 88 10.19 21.82 -19.55
C SER A 88 9.97 21.98 -18.05
N LYS A 89 9.33 20.99 -17.41
CA LYS A 89 8.99 21.07 -15.98
C LYS A 89 10.21 20.91 -15.06
N ILE A 90 11.16 20.03 -15.42
CA ILE A 90 12.42 19.87 -14.68
C ILE A 90 13.34 21.07 -14.90
N GLY A 91 13.36 21.63 -16.12
CA GLY A 91 14.12 22.83 -16.46
C GLY A 91 13.64 24.06 -15.69
N GLN A 92 12.31 24.25 -15.56
CA GLN A 92 11.74 25.37 -14.82
C GLN A 92 11.86 25.25 -13.30
N LYS A 93 11.72 24.04 -12.74
CA LYS A 93 11.84 23.84 -11.28
C LYS A 93 13.18 24.34 -10.71
N ARG A 94 14.26 24.36 -11.49
CA ARG A 94 15.57 24.91 -11.05
C ARG A 94 15.61 26.44 -11.04
N THR A 95 14.77 27.10 -11.86
CA THR A 95 14.75 28.55 -11.98
C THR A 95 13.90 29.18 -10.87
N ASP A 96 12.76 28.57 -10.53
CA ASP A 96 11.84 29.11 -9.52
C ASP A 96 12.40 29.03 -8.09
N GLU A 97 13.19 27.99 -7.75
CA GLU A 97 13.84 27.86 -6.42
C GLU A 97 14.97 28.89 -6.18
N THR A 98 15.43 29.58 -7.24
CA THR A 98 16.53 30.57 -7.14
C THR A 98 16.02 32.01 -6.96
N GLU A 99 14.74 32.30 -7.24
CA GLU A 99 14.19 33.67 -7.19
C GLU A 99 13.47 34.01 -5.86
N GLU A 100 13.06 33.04 -5.04
CA GLU A 100 12.42 33.33 -3.73
C GLU A 100 13.41 33.63 -2.59
N LYS A 101 14.71 33.76 -2.87
CA LYS A 101 15.75 34.06 -1.87
C LYS A 101 16.55 35.36 -2.14
N GLN A 102 15.89 36.40 -2.65
CA GLN A 102 16.44 37.77 -2.64
C GLN A 102 15.57 38.73 -1.83
#